data_AF-A0A3S1BHH4-F1
#
_entry.id   AF-A0A3S1BHH4-F1
#
_cell.length_a   1.000
_cell.length_b   1.000
_cell.length_c   1.000
_cell.angle_alpha   90.00
_cell.angle_beta   90.00
_cell.angle_gamma   90.00
#
_symmetry.space_group_name_H-M   'P 1'
#
loop_
_entity.id
_entity.type
_entity.pdbx_description
1 polymer ?
#
loop_
_entity_poly.entity_id
_entity_poly.type
_entity_poly.pdbx_seq_one_letter_code
_entity_poly.pdbx_strand_id
1 'polypeptide(L)'
;MTVFLVVQYLFMITNLSTSSLRVMDMKSRLRKDLHQQYEIGAKAEKHFTYTLNSIMLGWNCCGVVGPVDFLSMNDMTYRWSHTAQGNDSDEDVEEQRVLRFPPACCRREIRKQGFHALLDCAASGDPKLIYNKGCFSELYERFLQEHGEYLVFVFKSMFGFEVLLVIMVTVLCHVPGRFETQAAKIALEYAKT
;
A
#
# COMPACT_ATOMS: atom_id res chain seq x y z
N MET A 1 16.09 -12.70 28.24
CA MET A 1 15.46 -13.37 27.08
C MET A 1 13.97 -13.59 27.27
N THR A 2 13.51 -14.09 28.43
CA THR A 2 12.09 -14.12 28.83
C THR A 2 11.38 -12.77 28.75
N VAL A 3 12.07 -11.68 29.12
CA VAL A 3 11.55 -10.31 28.98
C VAL A 3 11.21 -9.96 27.52
N PHE A 4 11.99 -10.44 26.55
CA PHE A 4 11.76 -10.16 25.12
C PHE A 4 10.49 -10.85 24.61
N LEU A 5 10.27 -12.12 24.98
CA LEU A 5 9.06 -12.86 24.63
C LEU A 5 7.80 -12.27 25.27
N VAL A 6 7.91 -11.81 26.53
CA VAL A 6 6.81 -11.12 27.22
C VAL A 6 6.50 -9.79 26.54
N VAL A 7 7.51 -9.02 26.13
CA VAL A 7 7.33 -7.76 25.40
C VAL A 7 6.68 -7.99 24.03
N GLN A 8 7.11 -9.00 23.26
CA GLN A 8 6.47 -9.36 21.98
C GLN A 8 5.02 -9.81 22.15
N TYR A 9 4.73 -10.61 23.18
CA TYR A 9 3.38 -11.06 23.48
C TYR A 9 2.45 -9.90 23.86
N LEU A 10 2.92 -9.01 24.73
CA LEU A 10 2.21 -7.78 25.08
C LEU A 10 2.04 -6.86 23.87
N PHE A 11 3.05 -6.78 23.00
CA PHE A 11 2.96 -6.05 21.75
C PHE A 11 1.87 -6.64 20.84
N MET A 12 1.81 -7.96 20.63
CA MET A 12 0.75 -8.56 19.82
C MET A 12 -0.66 -8.26 20.37
N ILE A 13 -0.88 -8.41 21.68
CA ILE A 13 -2.19 -8.13 22.31
C ILE A 13 -2.59 -6.66 22.15
N THR A 14 -1.65 -5.75 22.41
CA THR A 14 -1.92 -4.31 22.31
C THR A 14 -2.16 -3.87 20.85
N ASN A 15 -1.49 -4.48 19.88
CA ASN A 15 -1.69 -4.22 18.45
C ASN A 15 -3.04 -4.76 17.95
N LEU A 16 -3.49 -5.93 18.42
CA LEU A 16 -4.82 -6.46 18.06
C LEU A 16 -5.95 -5.58 18.61
N SER A 17 -5.84 -5.15 19.87
CA SER A 17 -6.88 -4.37 20.57
C SER A 17 -7.01 -2.92 20.06
N THR A 18 -5.92 -2.31 19.55
CA THR A 18 -5.92 -0.92 19.06
C THR A 18 -6.11 -0.79 17.54
N SER A 19 -6.41 -1.89 16.85
CA SER A 19 -6.48 -1.96 15.38
C SER A 19 -7.49 -0.97 14.79
N SER A 20 -8.68 -0.84 15.36
CA SER A 20 -9.75 0.04 14.84
C SER A 20 -9.39 1.53 14.93
N LEU A 21 -8.81 1.97 16.05
CA LEU A 21 -8.40 3.37 16.24
C LEU A 21 -7.25 3.76 15.29
N ARG A 22 -6.29 2.85 15.11
CA ARG A 22 -5.15 3.06 14.20
C ARG A 22 -5.59 3.09 12.74
N VAL A 23 -6.56 2.25 12.36
CA VAL A 23 -7.15 2.27 11.03
C VAL A 23 -7.82 3.62 10.73
N MET A 24 -8.58 4.16 11.70
CA MET A 24 -9.18 5.49 11.54
C MET A 24 -8.13 6.60 11.41
N ASP A 25 -7.08 6.58 12.24
CA ASP A 25 -5.99 7.57 12.16
C ASP A 25 -5.25 7.47 10.82
N MET A 26 -4.93 6.27 10.35
CA MET A 26 -4.28 6.04 9.06
C MET A 26 -5.13 6.54 7.90
N LYS A 27 -6.44 6.26 7.92
CA LYS A 27 -7.41 6.75 6.92
C LYS A 27 -7.46 8.28 6.89
N SER A 28 -7.44 8.92 8.07
CA SER A 28 -7.41 10.38 8.20
C SER A 28 -6.12 10.99 7.64
N ARG A 29 -4.96 10.42 8.00
CA ARG A 29 -3.65 10.85 7.48
C ARG A 29 -3.55 10.71 5.97
N LEU A 30 -3.92 9.55 5.42
CA LEU A 30 -3.94 9.32 3.97
C LEU A 30 -4.85 10.32 3.24
N ARG A 31 -6.02 10.63 3.81
CA ARG A 31 -6.91 11.65 3.25
C ARG A 31 -6.26 13.02 3.26
N LYS A 32 -5.58 13.39 4.35
CA LYS A 32 -4.84 14.66 4.43
C LYS A 32 -3.71 14.70 3.40
N ASP A 33 -2.93 13.64 3.26
CA ASP A 33 -1.86 13.53 2.27
C ASP A 33 -2.41 13.61 0.84
N LEU A 34 -3.57 13.00 0.58
CA LEU A 34 -4.28 13.14 -0.69
C LEU A 34 -4.57 14.61 -1.00
N HIS A 35 -5.13 15.37 -0.06
CA HIS A 35 -5.44 16.78 -0.31
C HIS A 35 -4.20 17.67 -0.48
N GLN A 36 -3.07 17.29 0.11
CA GLN A 36 -1.84 18.09 0.09
C GLN A 36 -0.91 17.75 -1.08
N GLN A 37 -0.90 16.49 -1.50
CA GLN A 37 0.10 15.96 -2.43
C GLN A 37 -0.48 15.51 -3.76
N TYR A 38 -1.78 15.27 -3.85
CA TYR A 38 -2.37 14.83 -5.10
C TYR A 38 -2.47 15.98 -6.10
N GLU A 39 -1.97 15.73 -7.32
CA GLU A 39 -1.95 16.69 -8.43
C GLU A 39 -2.49 16.02 -9.68
N ILE A 40 -3.17 16.78 -10.55
CA ILE A 40 -3.72 16.27 -11.80
C ILE A 40 -2.87 16.71 -12.99
N GLY A 41 -2.67 15.79 -13.93
CA GLY A 41 -2.10 16.07 -15.24
C GLY A 41 -0.71 15.49 -15.45
N ALA A 42 -0.16 15.76 -16.64
CA ALA A 42 1.14 15.26 -17.08
C ALA A 42 2.34 15.82 -16.29
N LYS A 43 2.11 16.90 -15.52
CA LYS A 43 3.10 17.52 -14.63
C LYS A 43 3.03 17.02 -13.19
N ALA A 44 2.27 15.95 -12.91
CA ALA A 44 2.33 15.30 -11.62
C ALA A 44 3.74 14.73 -11.43
N GLU A 45 4.60 15.46 -10.71
CA GLU A 45 5.97 15.00 -10.39
C GLU A 45 5.98 14.19 -9.09
N LYS A 46 4.89 14.23 -8.33
CA LYS A 46 4.78 13.58 -7.02
C LYS A 46 4.52 12.09 -7.18
N HIS A 47 5.44 11.28 -6.64
CA HIS A 47 5.29 9.82 -6.53
C HIS A 47 3.96 9.40 -5.89
N PHE A 48 3.42 10.21 -4.99
CA PHE A 48 2.13 9.98 -4.35
C PHE A 48 0.98 9.87 -5.36
N THR A 49 0.89 10.80 -6.32
CA THR A 49 -0.14 10.80 -7.37
C THR A 49 -0.09 9.53 -8.21
N TYR A 50 1.09 9.14 -8.68
CA TYR A 50 1.26 7.91 -9.48
C TYR A 50 0.86 6.67 -8.71
N THR A 51 1.28 6.58 -7.45
CA THR A 51 0.97 5.45 -6.58
C THR A 51 -0.54 5.35 -6.35
N LEU A 52 -1.18 6.46 -5.99
CA LEU A 52 -2.61 6.49 -5.74
C LEU A 52 -3.43 6.19 -7.02
N ASN A 53 -3.04 6.75 -8.16
CA ASN A 53 -3.67 6.44 -9.45
C ASN A 53 -3.54 4.97 -9.80
N SER A 54 -2.35 4.38 -9.60
CA SER A 54 -2.12 2.96 -9.84
C SER A 54 -3.00 2.08 -8.95
N ILE A 55 -3.15 2.46 -7.68
CA ILE A 55 -4.04 1.77 -6.74
C ILE A 55 -5.50 1.87 -7.21
N MET A 56 -5.99 3.07 -7.53
CA MET A 56 -7.36 3.28 -8.02
C MET A 56 -7.65 2.45 -9.28
N LEU A 57 -6.72 2.44 -10.23
CA LEU A 57 -6.83 1.70 -11.49
C LEU A 57 -6.79 0.17 -11.28
N GLY A 58 -5.92 -0.31 -10.38
CA GLY A 58 -5.71 -1.73 -10.12
C GLY A 58 -6.81 -2.36 -9.26
N TRP A 59 -7.30 -1.62 -8.27
CA TRP A 59 -8.26 -2.12 -7.28
C TRP A 59 -9.71 -1.67 -7.54
N ASN A 60 -9.97 -0.98 -8.66
CA ASN A 60 -11.31 -0.55 -9.05
C ASN A 60 -12.03 0.24 -7.95
N CYS A 61 -11.32 1.23 -7.40
CA CYS A 61 -11.72 2.06 -6.28
C CYS A 61 -11.42 3.54 -6.60
N CYS A 62 -11.96 4.46 -5.81
CA CYS A 62 -11.72 5.89 -5.97
C CYS A 62 -11.51 6.56 -4.61
N GLY A 63 -10.40 7.28 -4.47
CA GLY A 63 -10.04 7.99 -3.25
C GLY A 63 -9.66 7.06 -2.10
N VAL A 64 -9.42 7.62 -0.92
CA VAL A 64 -9.08 6.86 0.29
C VAL A 64 -10.35 6.25 0.88
N VAL A 65 -11.34 7.09 1.13
CA VAL A 65 -12.66 6.76 1.68
C VAL A 65 -13.68 6.57 0.56
N GLY A 66 -13.52 7.31 -0.53
CA GLY A 66 -14.44 7.30 -1.66
C GLY A 66 -14.20 8.51 -2.57
N PRO A 67 -15.00 8.67 -3.63
CA PRO A 67 -14.89 9.81 -4.55
C PRO A 67 -15.07 11.16 -3.86
N VAL A 68 -15.80 11.22 -2.74
CA VAL A 68 -15.97 12.44 -1.92
C VAL A 68 -14.65 13.07 -1.48
N ASP A 69 -13.55 12.32 -1.43
CA ASP A 69 -12.23 12.86 -1.09
C ASP A 69 -11.71 13.89 -2.09
N PHE A 70 -12.21 13.87 -3.33
CA PHE A 70 -11.81 14.81 -4.37
C PHE A 70 -12.78 15.99 -4.52
N LEU A 71 -14.01 15.90 -3.98
CA LEU A 71 -15.00 16.96 -4.11
C LEU A 71 -14.59 18.26 -3.40
N SER A 72 -13.74 18.17 -2.38
CA SER A 72 -13.16 19.31 -1.67
C SER A 72 -11.89 19.88 -2.32
N MET A 73 -11.43 19.31 -3.43
CA MET A 73 -10.28 19.79 -4.18
C MET A 73 -10.76 20.73 -5.29
N ASN A 74 -10.57 22.03 -5.12
CA ASN A 74 -11.13 23.04 -6.02
C ASN A 74 -10.40 23.15 -7.39
N ASP A 75 -9.18 22.61 -7.52
CA ASP A 75 -8.26 22.96 -8.62
C ASP A 75 -7.90 21.78 -9.54
N MET A 76 -8.86 20.91 -9.82
CA MET A 76 -8.67 19.74 -10.67
C MET A 76 -8.85 20.06 -12.16
N THR A 77 -8.06 20.99 -12.71
CA THR A 77 -8.13 21.35 -14.14
C THR A 77 -7.12 20.53 -14.96
N TYR A 78 -7.60 19.86 -15.99
CA TYR A 78 -6.75 19.17 -16.95
C TYR A 78 -6.68 19.97 -18.26
N ARG A 79 -5.46 20.18 -18.75
CA ARG A 79 -5.18 20.91 -20.00
C ARG A 79 -4.48 20.00 -20.99
N TRP A 80 -4.87 20.06 -22.25
CA TRP A 80 -4.20 19.35 -23.33
C TRP A 80 -4.20 20.20 -24.60
N SER A 81 -3.18 20.02 -25.42
CA SER A 81 -3.11 20.60 -26.76
C SER A 81 -3.35 19.52 -27.80
N HIS A 82 -4.04 19.88 -28.88
CA HIS A 82 -4.16 19.05 -30.06
C HIS A 82 -4.12 19.94 -31.31
N THR A 83 -3.58 19.40 -32.40
CA THR A 83 -3.52 20.11 -33.69
C THR A 83 -4.89 19.98 -34.34
N ALA A 84 -5.59 21.11 -34.53
CA ALA A 84 -6.89 21.11 -35.19
C ALA A 84 -6.68 20.92 -36.69
N GLN A 85 -7.09 19.78 -37.23
CA GLN A 85 -6.91 19.47 -38.64
C GLN A 85 -8.03 20.16 -39.47
N GLY A 86 -7.80 21.43 -39.81
CA GLY A 86 -8.67 22.26 -40.63
C GLY A 86 -7.84 23.13 -41.57
N ASN A 87 -8.15 23.04 -42.86
CA ASN A 87 -7.47 23.63 -44.02
C ASN A 87 -6.46 24.79 -43.75
N ASP A 88 -5.21 24.53 -44.12
CA ASP A 88 -4.08 25.45 -44.41
C ASP A 88 -3.30 26.10 -43.25
N SER A 89 -3.60 25.83 -41.98
CA SER A 89 -2.68 26.16 -40.89
C SER A 89 -2.84 25.21 -39.70
N ASP A 90 -1.82 24.38 -39.45
CA ASP A 90 -1.71 23.58 -38.22
C ASP A 90 -1.55 24.53 -37.02
N GLU A 91 -2.67 24.94 -36.41
CA GLU A 91 -2.68 25.65 -35.13
C GLU A 91 -2.89 24.66 -33.98
N ASP A 92 -2.01 24.74 -32.98
CA ASP A 92 -2.16 23.99 -31.73
C ASP A 92 -3.28 24.63 -30.90
N VAL A 93 -4.39 23.91 -30.74
CA VAL A 93 -5.52 24.35 -29.91
C VAL A 93 -5.34 23.78 -28.51
N GLU A 94 -5.20 24.65 -27.51
CA GLU A 94 -5.20 24.28 -26.10
C GLU A 94 -6.64 24.22 -25.57
N GLU A 95 -7.06 23.02 -25.16
CA GLU A 95 -8.33 22.80 -24.47
C GLU A 95 -8.10 22.59 -22.97
N GLN A 96 -9.06 23.06 -22.17
CA GLN A 96 -9.08 22.85 -20.73
C GLN A 96 -10.43 22.32 -20.27
N ARG A 97 -10.40 21.35 -19.35
CA ARG A 97 -11.58 20.77 -18.70
C ARG A 97 -11.37 20.77 -17.19
N VAL A 98 -12.37 21.26 -16.47
CA VAL A 98 -12.44 21.13 -15.01
C VAL A 98 -12.95 19.73 -14.70
N LEU A 99 -12.15 18.95 -13.99
CA LEU A 99 -12.47 17.60 -13.56
C LEU A 99 -13.01 17.64 -12.13
N ARG A 100 -14.04 16.83 -11.85
CA ARG A 100 -14.56 16.63 -10.50
C ARG A 100 -13.86 15.47 -9.78
N PHE A 101 -13.32 14.55 -10.56
CA PHE A 101 -12.61 13.38 -10.07
C PHE A 101 -11.43 13.09 -10.99
N PRO A 102 -10.40 12.40 -10.50
CA PRO A 102 -9.36 11.87 -11.35
C PRO A 102 -9.89 10.92 -12.43
N PRO A 103 -9.31 10.91 -13.64
CA PRO A 103 -9.59 9.89 -14.66
C PRO A 103 -9.46 8.45 -14.13
N ALA A 104 -8.58 8.23 -13.17
CA ALA A 104 -8.39 6.91 -12.54
C ALA A 104 -9.61 6.40 -11.75
N CYS A 105 -10.52 7.29 -11.33
CA CYS A 105 -11.77 6.91 -10.68
C CYS A 105 -12.83 6.39 -11.64
N CYS A 106 -12.68 6.60 -12.94
CA CYS A 106 -13.63 6.13 -13.95
C CYS A 106 -13.55 4.62 -14.13
N ARG A 107 -14.72 4.02 -14.35
CA ARG A 107 -14.86 2.58 -14.54
C ARG A 107 -14.07 2.09 -15.74
N ARG A 108 -13.63 0.84 -15.69
CA ARG A 108 -12.81 0.22 -16.74
C ARG A 108 -13.49 0.25 -18.11
N GLU A 109 -14.81 0.14 -18.15
CA GLU A 109 -15.61 0.17 -19.37
C GLU A 109 -15.50 1.52 -20.08
N ILE A 110 -15.45 2.62 -19.32
CA ILE A 110 -15.29 3.98 -19.86
C ILE A 110 -13.86 4.18 -20.36
N ARG A 111 -12.86 3.71 -19.61
CA ARG A 111 -11.45 3.77 -20.04
C ARG A 111 -11.21 3.09 -21.39
N LYS A 112 -11.95 2.01 -21.69
CA LYS A 112 -11.87 1.30 -22.98
C LYS A 112 -12.46 2.09 -24.15
N GLN A 113 -13.31 3.09 -23.88
CA GLN A 113 -13.92 3.94 -24.92
C GLN A 113 -12.96 5.05 -25.41
N GLY A 114 -11.82 5.23 -24.72
CA GLY A 114 -10.78 6.17 -25.12
C GLY A 114 -10.73 7.44 -24.27
N PHE A 115 -9.89 8.38 -24.71
CA PHE A 115 -9.49 9.55 -23.94
C PHE A 115 -10.65 10.53 -23.66
N HIS A 116 -11.45 10.88 -24.68
CA HIS A 116 -12.56 11.83 -24.51
C HIS A 116 -13.64 11.31 -23.56
N ALA A 117 -14.05 10.05 -23.70
CA ALA A 117 -15.01 9.41 -22.80
C ALA A 117 -14.50 9.40 -21.34
N LEU A 118 -13.19 9.21 -21.16
CA LEU A 118 -12.56 9.26 -19.85
C LEU A 118 -12.59 10.67 -19.23
N LEU A 119 -12.28 11.70 -20.03
CA LEU A 119 -12.38 13.10 -19.61
C LEU A 119 -13.82 13.50 -19.29
N ASP A 120 -14.79 13.08 -20.11
CA ASP A 120 -16.21 13.34 -19.88
C ASP A 120 -16.70 12.67 -18.59
N CYS A 121 -16.27 11.43 -18.31
CA CYS A 121 -16.54 10.78 -17.03
C CYS A 121 -15.97 11.57 -15.85
N ALA A 122 -14.69 11.94 -15.92
CA ALA A 122 -14.01 12.71 -14.88
C ALA A 122 -14.64 14.09 -14.63
N ALA A 123 -15.20 14.72 -15.67
CA ALA A 123 -15.88 16.02 -15.58
C ALA A 123 -17.35 15.91 -15.13
N SER A 124 -18.10 14.91 -15.61
CA SER A 124 -19.54 14.76 -15.36
C SER A 124 -19.87 14.62 -13.87
N GLY A 125 -19.02 13.88 -13.17
CA GLY A 125 -19.27 13.43 -11.80
C GLY A 125 -20.48 12.51 -11.64
N ASP A 126 -20.87 11.78 -12.70
CA ASP A 126 -21.92 10.76 -12.62
C ASP A 126 -21.44 9.55 -11.78
N PRO A 127 -22.08 9.23 -10.64
CA PRO A 127 -21.71 8.09 -9.79
C PRO A 127 -21.85 6.73 -10.48
N LYS A 128 -22.56 6.64 -11.62
CA LYS A 128 -22.65 5.41 -12.43
C LYS A 128 -21.39 5.15 -13.25
N LEU A 129 -20.66 6.21 -13.62
CA LEU A 129 -19.48 6.13 -14.48
C LEU A 129 -18.17 5.96 -13.69
N ILE A 130 -18.20 6.18 -12.38
CA ILE A 130 -17.05 6.07 -11.48
C ILE A 130 -17.17 4.88 -10.51
N TYR A 131 -16.06 4.55 -9.86
CA TYR A 131 -16.04 3.68 -8.69
C TYR A 131 -16.45 4.46 -7.45
N ASN A 132 -17.44 3.96 -6.70
CA ASN A 132 -17.99 4.66 -5.53
C ASN A 132 -17.33 4.25 -4.21
N LYS A 133 -16.47 3.24 -4.24
CA LYS A 133 -15.84 2.69 -3.03
C LYS A 133 -14.44 3.27 -2.83
N GLY A 134 -14.09 3.52 -1.57
CA GLY A 134 -12.74 3.94 -1.18
C GLY A 134 -11.71 2.84 -1.34
N CYS A 135 -10.52 3.22 -1.77
CA CYS A 135 -9.41 2.29 -1.93
C CYS A 135 -8.91 1.75 -0.60
N PHE A 136 -9.01 2.51 0.50
CA PHE A 136 -8.56 2.02 1.80
C PHE A 136 -9.42 0.85 2.27
N SER A 137 -10.75 0.95 2.17
CA SER A 137 -11.65 -0.16 2.53
C SER A 137 -11.46 -1.35 1.60
N GLU A 138 -11.37 -1.12 0.28
CA GLU A 138 -11.20 -2.23 -0.67
C GLU A 138 -9.87 -2.95 -0.48
N LEU A 139 -8.76 -2.23 -0.24
CA LEU A 139 -7.47 -2.84 0.07
C LEU A 139 -7.51 -3.52 1.43
N TYR A 140 -7.88 -2.81 2.49
CA TYR A 140 -7.78 -3.34 3.85
C TYR A 140 -8.74 -4.51 4.09
N GLU A 141 -9.99 -4.41 3.65
CA GLU A 141 -10.99 -5.46 3.84
C GLU A 141 -10.67 -6.68 2.99
N ARG A 142 -10.35 -6.52 1.70
CA ARG A 142 -10.00 -7.68 0.87
C ARG A 142 -8.68 -8.30 1.28
N PHE A 143 -7.66 -7.49 1.57
CA PHE A 143 -6.36 -8.02 1.98
C PHE A 143 -6.46 -8.79 3.30
N LEU A 144 -7.24 -8.31 4.27
CA LEU A 144 -7.47 -9.05 5.50
C LEU A 144 -8.36 -10.27 5.31
N GLN A 145 -9.37 -10.21 4.44
CA GLN A 145 -10.24 -11.36 4.16
C GLN A 145 -9.49 -12.46 3.41
N GLU A 146 -8.70 -12.12 2.41
CA GLU A 146 -8.01 -13.08 1.54
C GLU A 146 -6.66 -13.54 2.12
N HIS A 147 -5.94 -12.65 2.83
CA HIS A 147 -4.59 -12.92 3.31
C HIS A 147 -4.41 -12.78 4.82
N GLY A 148 -5.46 -12.43 5.57
CA GLY A 148 -5.38 -12.31 7.03
C GLY A 148 -4.93 -13.61 7.70
N GLU A 149 -5.49 -14.75 7.28
CA GLU A 149 -5.08 -16.06 7.80
C GLU A 149 -3.61 -16.38 7.45
N TYR A 150 -3.19 -16.07 6.23
CA TYR A 150 -1.81 -16.26 5.78
C TYR A 150 -0.84 -15.39 6.58
N LEU A 151 -1.15 -14.11 6.79
CA LEU A 151 -0.32 -13.22 7.61
C LEU A 151 -0.22 -13.72 9.04
N VAL A 152 -1.34 -14.11 9.66
CA VAL A 152 -1.33 -14.70 11.00
C VAL A 152 -0.47 -15.96 11.04
N PHE A 153 -0.53 -16.81 10.02
CA PHE A 153 0.33 -17.99 9.90
C PHE A 153 1.82 -17.62 9.81
N VAL A 154 2.18 -16.67 8.95
CA VAL A 154 3.57 -16.19 8.82
C VAL A 154 4.08 -15.63 10.14
N PHE A 155 3.29 -14.79 10.82
CA PHE A 155 3.64 -14.25 12.13
C PHE A 155 3.82 -15.34 13.18
N LYS A 156 2.92 -16.33 13.25
CA LYS A 156 3.04 -17.48 14.16
C LYS A 156 4.28 -18.32 13.85
N SER A 157 4.58 -18.56 12.57
CA SER A 157 5.75 -19.31 12.13
C SER A 157 7.05 -18.60 12.51
N MET A 158 7.13 -17.28 12.28
CA MET A 158 8.29 -16.47 12.64
C MET A 158 8.52 -16.52 14.16
N PHE A 159 7.46 -16.34 14.95
CA PHE A 159 7.53 -16.46 16.40
C PHE A 159 7.97 -17.87 16.86
N GLY A 160 7.43 -18.92 16.24
CA GLY A 160 7.83 -20.31 16.54
C GLY A 160 9.32 -20.55 16.27
N PHE A 161 9.85 -19.98 15.18
CA PHE A 161 11.27 -20.06 14.86
C PHE A 161 12.15 -19.33 15.88
N GLU A 162 11.74 -18.13 16.32
CA GLU A 162 12.45 -17.40 17.38
C GLU A 162 12.51 -18.19 18.70
N VAL A 163 11.40 -18.82 19.10
CA VAL A 163 11.36 -19.68 20.29
C VAL A 163 12.27 -20.90 20.14
N LEU A 164 12.32 -21.51 18.95
CA LEU A 164 13.17 -22.66 18.69
C LEU A 164 14.67 -22.30 18.75
N LEU A 165 15.06 -21.15 18.20
CA LEU A 165 16.43 -20.63 18.32
C LEU A 165 16.81 -20.41 19.79
N VAL A 166 15.91 -19.82 20.57
CA VAL A 166 16.09 -19.60 22.02
C VAL A 166 16.32 -20.91 22.77
N ILE A 167 15.52 -21.94 22.48
CA ILE A 167 15.69 -23.26 23.09
C ILE A 167 17.04 -23.85 22.70
N MET A 168 17.41 -23.81 21.41
CA MET A 168 18.68 -24.34 20.93
C MET A 168 19.87 -23.68 21.65
N VAL A 169 19.87 -22.35 21.78
CA VAL A 169 20.92 -21.62 22.50
C VAL A 169 20.95 -22.03 23.98
N THR A 170 19.78 -22.16 24.61
CA THR A 170 19.69 -22.54 26.04
C THR A 170 20.21 -23.96 26.27
N VAL A 171 19.88 -24.91 25.39
CA VAL A 171 20.36 -26.29 25.43
C VAL A 171 21.88 -26.32 25.23
N LEU A 172 22.41 -25.59 24.25
CA LEU A 172 23.86 -25.50 24.02
C LEU A 172 24.60 -24.93 25.24
N CYS A 173 24.04 -23.92 25.92
CA CYS A 173 24.61 -23.37 27.14
C CYS A 173 24.52 -24.34 28.34
N HIS A 174 23.49 -25.20 28.39
CA HIS A 174 23.29 -26.20 29.45
C HIS A 174 24.01 -27.53 29.22
N VAL A 175 24.72 -27.71 28.10
CA VAL A 175 25.66 -28.81 27.90
C VAL A 175 27.09 -28.30 28.15
N PRO A 176 27.49 -27.99 29.40
CA PRO A 176 28.88 -27.65 29.67
C PRO A 176 29.73 -28.91 29.48
N GLY A 177 30.81 -28.77 28.72
CA GLY A 177 31.94 -29.70 28.79
C GLY A 177 32.02 -30.82 27.75
N ARG A 178 31.08 -30.99 26.81
CA ARG A 178 31.26 -32.01 25.74
C ARG A 178 32.14 -31.52 24.58
N PHE A 179 32.04 -30.25 24.21
CA PHE A 179 32.83 -29.67 23.11
C PHE A 179 34.26 -29.34 23.54
N GLU A 180 34.47 -28.81 24.74
CA GLU A 180 35.82 -28.56 25.27
C GLU A 180 36.60 -29.87 25.48
N THR A 181 35.96 -30.94 25.94
CA THR A 181 36.64 -32.24 26.11
C THR A 181 36.95 -32.93 24.78
N GLN A 182 36.12 -32.77 23.75
CA GLN A 182 36.44 -33.28 22.40
C GLN A 182 37.57 -32.48 21.73
N ALA A 183 37.52 -31.15 21.79
CA ALA A 183 38.58 -30.31 21.24
C ALA A 183 39.93 -30.56 21.95
N ALA A 184 39.92 -30.70 23.28
CA ALA A 184 41.10 -31.05 24.04
C ALA A 184 41.63 -32.45 23.69
N LYS A 185 40.77 -33.45 23.50
CA LYS A 185 41.18 -34.80 23.06
C LYS A 185 41.86 -34.79 21.70
N ILE A 186 41.29 -34.07 20.72
CA ILE A 186 41.84 -33.97 19.37
C ILE A 186 43.21 -33.27 19.41
N ALA A 187 43.34 -32.16 20.16
CA ALA A 187 44.63 -31.48 20.32
C ALA A 187 45.71 -32.37 20.96
N LEU A 188 45.32 -33.24 21.90
CA LEU A 188 46.23 -34.16 22.58
C LEU A 188 46.66 -35.35 21.70
N GLU A 189 45.83 -35.78 20.75
CA GLU A 189 46.23 -36.76 19.72
C GLU A 189 47.20 -36.15 18.72
N TYR A 190 46.96 -34.93 18.25
CA TYR A 190 47.88 -34.22 17.34
C TYR A 190 49.24 -33.89 17.98
N ALA A 191 49.29 -33.68 19.30
CA ALA A 191 50.55 -33.42 20.00
C ALA A 191 51.43 -34.68 20.20
N LYS A 192 50.91 -35.88 19.91
CA LYS A 192 51.65 -37.16 20.04
C LYS A 192 52.28 -37.65 18.74
N THR A 193 51.92 -37.04 17.62
CA THR A 193 52.56 -37.22 16.30
C THR A 193 53.65 -36.18 16.08
#